data_AF-A0A846NES6-F1
#
_entry.id   AF-A0A846NES6-F1
#
_cell.length_a   1.000
_cell.length_b   1.000
_cell.length_c   1.000
_cell.angle_alpha   90.00
_cell.angle_beta   90.00
_cell.angle_gamma   90.00
#
_symmetry.space_group_name_H-M   'P 1'
#
loop_
_entity.id
_entity.type
_entity.pdbx_description
1 polymer ?
#
loop_
_entity_poly.entity_id
_entity_poly.type
_entity_poly.pdbx_seq_one_letter_code
_entity_poly.pdbx_strand_id
1 'polypeptide(L)' 'MERLLVIGIDGATWRVLGPLLETDGLPNIKAVMSEGAYGILESTLPPFTTPAWNSMLTGLRPHRIGV' A
#
# COMPACT_ATOMS: atom_id res chain seq x y z
N MET A 1 -10.15 22.91 5.13
CA MET A 1 -9.08 21.95 5.49
C MET A 1 -9.50 20.61 4.94
N GLU A 2 -8.67 20.01 4.09
CA GLU A 2 -8.97 18.69 3.52
C GLU A 2 -8.59 17.58 4.50
N ARG A 3 -9.34 16.48 4.48
CA ARG A 3 -9.07 15.31 5.30
C ARG A 3 -8.31 14.29 4.46
N LEU A 4 -7.21 13.75 5.00
CA LEU A 4 -6.44 12.68 4.38
C LEU A 4 -6.76 11.35 5.07
N LEU A 5 -6.99 10.30 4.27
CA LEU A 5 -7.10 8.92 4.74
C LEU A 5 -6.00 8.09 4.08
N VAL A 6 -5.24 7.35 4.88
CA VAL A 6 -4.24 6.38 4.42
C VAL A 6 -4.74 4.98 4.77
N ILE A 7 -4.83 4.10 3.77
CA ILE A 7 -5.26 2.71 3.92
C ILE A 7 -4.11 1.81 3.49
N GLY A 8 -3.65 0.93 4.38
CA GLY A 8 -2.74 -0.15 4.02
C GLY A 8 -3.47 -1.49 4.05
N ILE A 9 -3.20 -2.35 3.07
CA ILE A 9 -3.77 -3.70 2.96
C ILE A 9 -2.62 -4.69 2.95
N ASP A 10 -2.45 -5.43 4.04
CA ASP A 10 -1.37 -6.43 4.15
C ASP A 10 -1.63 -7.61 3.20
N GLY A 11 -0.57 -8.10 2.53
CA GLY A 11 -0.65 -9.19 1.56
C GLY A 11 -1.28 -8.85 0.19
N ALA A 12 -1.69 -7.60 -0.05
CA ALA A 12 -2.36 -7.15 -1.29
C ALA A 12 -1.40 -6.94 -2.48
N THR A 13 -0.61 -7.96 -2.81
CA THR A 13 0.28 -7.91 -3.98
C THR A 13 -0.50 -7.80 -5.29
N TRP A 14 0.13 -7.31 -6.36
CA TRP A 14 -0.49 -7.25 -7.70
C TRP A 14 -0.94 -8.62 -8.24
N ARG A 15 -0.29 -9.71 -7.81
CA ARG A 15 -0.69 -11.08 -8.13
C ARG A 15 -2.06 -11.45 -7.52
N VAL A 16 -2.46 -10.78 -6.44
CA VAL A 16 -3.77 -10.95 -5.80
C VAL A 16 -4.75 -9.91 -6.33
N LEU A 17 -4.36 -8.64 -6.40
CA LEU A 17 -5.25 -7.55 -6.81
C LEU A 17 -5.65 -7.62 -8.29
N GLY A 18 -4.72 -7.98 -9.18
CA GLY A 18 -4.98 -8.01 -10.63
C GLY A 18 -6.19 -8.87 -11.02
N PRO A 19 -6.22 -10.16 -10.69
CA PRO A 19 -7.36 -11.03 -11.01
C PRO A 19 -8.70 -10.55 -10.42
N LEU A 20 -8.67 -9.93 -9.24
CA LEU A 20 -9.87 -9.38 -8.61
C LEU A 20 -10.36 -8.09 -9.30
N LEU A 21 -9.44 -7.27 -9.81
CA LEU A 21 -9.77 -6.07 -10.58
C LEU A 21 -10.33 -6.43 -11.98
N GLU A 22 -9.82 -7.49 -12.60
CA GLU A 22 -10.30 -8.00 -13.90
C GLU A 22 -11.73 -8.54 -13.83
N THR A 23 -12.11 -9.12 -12.70
CA THR A 23 -13.43 -9.72 -12.47
C THR A 23 -14.44 -8.77 -11.80
N ASP A 24 -14.13 -7.47 -11.73
CA ASP A 24 -14.91 -6.45 -11.02
C ASP A 24 -15.18 -6.76 -9.53
N GLY A 25 -14.35 -7.61 -8.91
CA GLY A 25 -14.43 -7.98 -7.49
C GLY A 25 -13.98 -6.89 -6.52
N LEU A 26 -13.33 -5.82 -7.01
CA LEU A 26 -12.85 -4.69 -6.21
C LEU A 26 -13.34 -3.34 -6.77
N PRO A 27 -14.67 -3.11 -6.83
CA PRO A 27 -15.24 -1.95 -7.53
C PRO A 27 -14.78 -0.61 -6.95
N ASN A 28 -14.62 -0.52 -5.62
CA ASN A 28 -14.17 0.71 -4.96
C ASN A 28 -12.68 1.01 -5.25
N ILE A 29 -11.83 -0.01 -5.30
CA ILE A 29 -10.41 0.18 -5.64
C ILE A 29 -10.29 0.59 -7.11
N LYS A 30 -11.06 -0.03 -8.01
CA LYS A 30 -11.08 0.31 -9.44
C LYS A 30 -11.50 1.77 -9.67
N ALA A 31 -12.50 2.27 -8.94
CA ALA A 31 -12.92 3.67 -9.00
C ALA A 31 -11.81 4.64 -8.56
N VAL A 32 -11.11 4.33 -7.45
CA VAL A 32 -9.97 5.15 -7.00
C VAL A 32 -8.83 5.14 -8.02
N MET A 33 -8.55 3.99 -8.65
CA MET A 33 -7.51 3.87 -9.66
C MET A 33 -7.82 4.64 -10.95
N SER A 34 -9.10 4.79 -11.35
CA SER A 34 -9.47 5.54 -12.56
C SER A 34 -9.32 7.05 -12.44
N GLU A 35 -9.33 7.59 -11.21
CA GLU A 35 -9.24 9.02 -10.94
C GLU A 35 -7.87 9.42 -10.35
N GLY A 36 -6.97 8.45 -10.16
CA GLY A 36 -5.69 8.63 -9.47
C GLY A 36 -4.51 8.04 -10.22
N ALA A 37 -3.43 7.76 -9.47
CA ALA A 37 -2.22 7.14 -9.97
C ALA A 37 -1.88 5.88 -9.18
N TYR A 38 -1.34 4.87 -9.85
CA TYR A 38 -0.93 3.60 -9.23
C TYR A 38 0.29 3.02 -9.93
N GLY A 39 1.01 2.14 -9.23
CA GLY A 39 2.19 1.47 -9.76
C GLY A 39 2.83 0.54 -8.74
N ILE A 40 3.93 -0.10 -9.13
CA ILE A 40 4.76 -0.88 -8.22
C ILE A 40 5.68 0.07 -7.45
N LEU A 41 5.69 -0.05 -6.12
CA LEU A 41 6.57 0.72 -5.24
C LEU A 41 7.68 -0.17 -4.67
N GLU A 42 8.82 0.43 -4.34
CA GLU A 42 9.88 -0.24 -3.59
C GLU A 42 9.46 -0.42 -2.14
N SER A 43 9.65 -1.64 -1.61
CA SER A 43 9.31 -1.95 -0.22
C SER A 43 10.42 -1.49 0.73
N THR A 44 10.07 -1.49 2.02
CA THR A 44 11.08 -1.39 3.09
C THR A 44 11.96 -2.65 3.09
N LEU A 45 13.24 -2.50 3.44
CA LEU A 45 14.16 -3.62 3.60
C LEU A 45 14.52 -3.81 5.09
N PRO A 46 14.29 -5.00 5.68
CA PRO A 46 13.64 -6.17 5.08
C PRO A 46 12.12 -5.97 4.87
N PRO A 47 11.49 -6.65 3.89
CA PRO A 47 10.07 -6.47 3.55
C PRO A 47 9.14 -7.24 4.48
N PHE A 48 9.28 -7.01 5.78
CA PHE A 48 8.41 -7.59 6.81
C PHE A 48 7.37 -6.58 7.28
N THR A 49 6.22 -7.09 7.74
CA THR A 49 5.11 -6.29 8.28
C THR A 49 5.61 -5.28 9.31
N THR A 50 6.38 -5.71 10.32
CA THR A 50 6.84 -4.86 11.43
C THR A 50 7.66 -3.64 10.98
N PRO A 51 8.74 -3.76 10.18
CA PRO A 51 9.47 -2.59 9.69
C PRO A 51 8.67 -1.75 8.68
N ALA A 52 7.82 -2.37 7.84
CA ALA A 52 7.07 -1.66 6.80
C ALA A 52 6.04 -0.67 7.39
N TRP A 53 5.23 -1.10 8.36
CA TRP A 53 4.20 -0.23 8.96
C TRP A 53 4.82 0.95 9.72
N ASN A 54 5.86 0.70 10.50
CA ASN A 54 6.52 1.78 11.25
C ASN A 54 7.23 2.76 10.31
N SER A 55 7.85 2.27 9.23
CA SER A 55 8.46 3.13 8.22
C SER A 55 7.41 3.97 7.48
N MET A 56 6.26 3.39 7.14
CA MET A 56 5.14 4.11 6.51
C MET A 56 4.57 5.23 7.41
N LEU A 57 4.40 4.96 8.71
CA LEU A 57 3.84 5.93 9.66
C LEU A 57 4.80 7.08 9.98
N THR A 58 6.11 6.80 10.00
CA THR A 58 7.13 7.79 10.41
C THR A 58 7.82 8.49 9.23
N GLY A 59 7.77 7.89 8.03
CA GLY A 59 8.57 8.32 6.89
C GLY A 59 10.07 8.03 7.03
N LEU A 60 10.47 7.23 8.03
CA LEU A 60 11.87 6.91 8.33
C LEU A 60 12.21 5.47 7.92
N ARG A 61 13.49 5.21 7.67
CA ARG A 61 13.99 3.84 7.42
C ARG A 61 14.05 3.03 8.74
N PRO A 62 13.96 1.69 8.70
CA PRO A 62 13.92 0.84 9.90
C PRO A 62 15.06 1.11 10.91
N HIS A 63 16.30 1.26 10.42
CA HIS A 63 17.45 1.55 11.25
C HIS A 63 17.38 2.90 12.01
N ARG A 64 16.51 3.83 11.60
CA ARG A 64 16.29 5.12 12.27
C ARG A 64 15.22 5.04 13.37
N ILE A 65 14.43 3.98 13.39
CA ILE A 65 13.33 3.74 14.33
C ILE A 65 13.57 2.51 15.21
N GLY A 66 14.74 1.88 15.10
CA GLY A 66 15.16 0.77 15.96
C GLY A 66 14.48 -0.57 15.66
N VAL A 67 13.94 -0.71 14.46
CA VAL A 67 13.28 -1.94 13.94
C VAL A 67 14.14 -2.56 12.85
#